data_AF-A0A8H5T5T3-F1
#
_entry.id   AF-A0A8H5T5T3-F1
#
_cell.length_a   1.000
_cell.length_b   1.000
_cell.length_c   1.000
_cell.angle_alpha   90.00
_cell.angle_beta   90.00
_cell.angle_gamma   90.00
#
_symmetry.space_group_name_H-M   'P 1'
#
loop_
_entity.id
_entity.type
_entity.pdbx_description
1 polymer ?
#
loop_
_entity_poly.entity_id
_entity_poly.type
_entity_poly.pdbx_seq_one_letter_code
_entity_poly.pdbx_strand_id
1 'polypeptide(L)'
;MSAIRGILNVFKPRARPVGIINLRPLSDSNARVGRAFLDRCSPFRDLPQDAKVENTLCEVRYIDRTLREALVPTSLPGDDYHLCSKLLRSLETRRDLTWLVLRETDIRDTISAIARRGGRRAPIPNEPHSIHDRAKALERHWSALEKCHTRLREWEPKYATQSQPPLFDEKDRCELELSDEQAADAEIEYREWRSDRDRKVSYLKLNPPEPANFVPVERRDVQTDETWNILPPSDSHYGMRLLPVWTPIFFQEVPLDWENPDSSMGFTRGEKRRREEFRKRENERREKKYEFQKQLRKERYKES
;
A
#
# COMPACT_ATOMS: atom_id res chain seq x y z
N MET A 1 -16.58 -4.56 -47.74
CA MET A 1 -17.28 -4.79 -46.45
C MET A 1 -16.33 -5.47 -45.47
N SER A 2 -15.42 -4.69 -44.90
CA SER A 2 -14.64 -5.02 -43.69
C SER A 2 -13.91 -3.75 -43.27
N ALA A 3 -14.20 -3.25 -42.06
CA ALA A 3 -13.52 -2.10 -41.49
C ALA A 3 -13.29 -2.34 -39.99
N ILE A 4 -12.10 -2.83 -39.65
CA ILE A 4 -11.50 -2.72 -38.33
C ILE A 4 -10.13 -2.06 -38.51
N ARG A 5 -9.95 -0.94 -37.81
CA ARG A 5 -8.72 -0.24 -37.37
C ARG A 5 -9.19 1.21 -37.16
N GLY A 6 -9.20 1.78 -35.96
CA GLY A 6 -8.23 1.72 -34.89
C GLY A 6 -7.97 3.19 -34.55
N ILE A 7 -8.56 3.70 -33.47
CA ILE A 7 -8.38 5.08 -33.03
C ILE A 7 -7.72 5.03 -31.64
N LEU A 8 -6.39 5.11 -31.67
CA LEU A 8 -5.60 5.66 -30.58
C LEU A 8 -5.95 7.15 -30.47
N ASN A 9 -6.68 7.53 -29.42
CA ASN A 9 -6.78 8.94 -29.05
C ASN A 9 -5.95 9.22 -27.79
N VAL A 10 -4.79 9.79 -28.10
CA VAL A 10 -3.92 10.64 -27.29
C VAL A 10 -4.74 11.54 -26.35
N PHE A 11 -4.60 11.33 -25.04
CA PHE A 11 -4.80 12.39 -24.06
C PHE A 11 -3.53 12.60 -23.24
N LYS A 12 -2.95 13.79 -23.45
CA LYS A 12 -1.81 14.35 -22.73
C LYS A 12 -2.06 14.32 -21.21
N PRO A 13 -1.12 13.84 -20.39
CA PRO A 13 -1.17 14.09 -18.95
C PRO A 13 -0.75 15.53 -18.68
N ARG A 14 -1.72 16.45 -18.50
CA ARG A 14 -1.51 17.68 -17.72
C ARG A 14 -2.05 17.47 -16.31
N ALA A 15 -1.35 16.64 -15.55
CA ALA A 15 -1.34 16.70 -14.10
C ALA A 15 0.13 16.72 -13.70
N ARG A 16 0.59 17.85 -13.16
CA ARG A 16 1.90 17.90 -12.51
C ARG A 16 1.88 16.85 -11.40
N PRO A 17 2.85 15.92 -11.33
CA PRO A 17 2.95 15.00 -10.21
C PRO A 17 3.10 15.84 -8.93
N VAL A 18 2.16 15.66 -8.00
CA VAL A 18 2.26 16.23 -6.66
C VAL A 18 3.39 15.48 -5.97
N GLY A 19 4.54 16.15 -5.82
CA GLY A 19 5.62 15.74 -4.95
C GLY A 19 6.43 14.52 -5.41
N ILE A 20 6.98 14.55 -6.63
CA ILE A 20 8.32 13.96 -6.77
C ILE A 20 9.20 14.85 -5.89
N ILE A 21 9.71 14.31 -4.79
CA ILE A 21 10.83 14.94 -4.10
C ILE A 21 11.88 15.10 -5.19
N ASN A 22 12.13 16.34 -5.62
CA ASN A 22 13.28 16.68 -6.44
C ASN A 22 14.50 16.45 -5.56
N LEU A 23 14.87 15.17 -5.37
CA LEU A 23 16.18 14.79 -4.91
C LEU A 23 17.09 15.25 -6.04
N ARG A 24 17.82 16.36 -5.82
CA ARG A 24 19.05 16.59 -6.58
C ARG A 24 19.81 15.26 -6.59
N PRO A 25 20.40 14.84 -7.72
CA PRO A 25 21.28 13.69 -7.70
C PRO A 25 22.36 13.99 -6.65
N LEU A 26 22.26 13.30 -5.52
CA LEU A 26 23.30 13.32 -4.51
C LEU A 26 24.50 12.65 -5.17
N SER A 27 25.67 13.25 -5.01
CA SER A 27 26.95 12.81 -5.60
C SER A 27 27.25 11.31 -5.38
N ASP A 28 26.57 10.67 -4.44
CA ASP A 28 26.68 9.24 -4.10
C ASP A 28 25.71 8.31 -4.87
N SER A 29 24.98 8.80 -5.90
CA SER A 29 24.00 8.02 -6.67
C SER A 29 24.59 6.83 -7.46
N ASN A 30 25.92 6.70 -7.50
CA ASN A 30 26.65 5.63 -8.18
C ASN A 30 27.25 4.59 -7.23
N ALA A 31 26.87 4.59 -5.95
CA ALA A 31 27.33 3.59 -4.99
C ALA A 31 26.90 2.17 -5.43
N ARG A 32 27.81 1.44 -6.08
CA ARG A 32 27.59 0.03 -6.44
C ARG A 32 27.79 -0.82 -5.21
N VAL A 33 26.75 -1.57 -4.84
CA VAL A 33 26.77 -2.47 -3.69
C VAL A 33 26.98 -3.91 -4.13
N GLY A 34 27.84 -4.64 -3.43
CA GLY A 34 28.11 -6.04 -3.73
C GLY A 34 26.97 -6.97 -3.31
N ARG A 35 26.98 -8.21 -3.82
CA ARG A 35 25.94 -9.22 -3.53
C ARG A 35 25.73 -9.46 -2.03
N ALA A 36 26.80 -9.48 -1.24
CA ALA A 36 26.71 -9.65 0.22
C ALA A 36 25.91 -8.53 0.92
N PHE A 37 25.95 -7.30 0.39
CA PHE A 37 25.11 -6.21 0.89
C PHE A 37 23.64 -6.43 0.50
N LEU A 38 23.40 -6.78 -0.77
CA LEU A 38 22.04 -7.05 -1.26
C LEU A 38 21.38 -8.18 -0.47
N ASP A 39 22.09 -9.28 -0.20
CA ASP A 39 21.54 -10.42 0.55
C ASP A 39 21.16 -10.03 2.00
N ARG A 40 21.86 -9.06 2.60
CA ARG A 40 21.58 -8.59 3.97
C ARG A 40 20.52 -7.49 4.05
N CYS A 41 20.52 -6.56 3.09
CA CYS A 41 19.69 -5.36 3.09
C CYS A 41 18.48 -5.43 2.17
N SER A 42 18.30 -6.54 1.43
CA SER A 42 17.16 -6.69 0.52
C SER A 42 15.85 -6.83 1.31
N PRO A 43 14.82 -6.04 0.94
CA PRO A 43 13.46 -6.18 1.49
C PRO A 43 12.71 -7.36 0.88
N PHE A 44 13.20 -7.97 -0.20
CA PHE A 44 12.52 -9.03 -0.95
C PHE A 44 12.64 -10.37 -0.23
N ARG A 45 11.81 -10.54 0.80
CA ARG A 45 11.82 -11.70 1.70
C ARG A 45 10.46 -12.37 1.73
N ASP A 46 10.46 -13.64 2.15
CA ASP A 46 9.21 -14.34 2.42
C ASP A 46 8.50 -13.68 3.59
N LEU A 47 7.18 -13.73 3.55
CA LEU A 47 6.40 -13.42 4.74
C LEU A 47 6.66 -14.49 5.82
N PRO A 48 6.64 -14.12 7.12
CA PRO A 48 6.71 -15.09 8.19
C PRO A 48 5.62 -16.16 8.05
N GLN A 49 5.96 -17.41 8.37
CA GLN A 49 5.00 -18.52 8.46
C GLN A 49 4.26 -18.46 9.82
N ASP A 50 3.52 -17.37 10.05
CA ASP A 50 2.70 -17.17 11.25
C ASP A 50 1.25 -16.93 10.83
N ALA A 51 0.36 -17.85 11.21
CA ALA A 51 -1.06 -17.80 10.90
C ALA A 51 -1.72 -16.49 11.36
N LYS A 52 -1.26 -15.89 12.48
CA LYS A 52 -1.80 -14.60 12.95
C LYS A 52 -1.45 -13.46 11.99
N VAL A 53 -0.22 -13.45 11.48
CA VAL A 53 0.23 -12.45 10.50
C VAL A 53 -0.52 -12.64 9.19
N GLU A 54 -0.69 -13.87 8.73
CA GLU A 54 -1.44 -14.17 7.50
C GLU A 54 -2.91 -13.74 7.60
N ASN A 55 -3.59 -14.05 8.71
CA ASN A 55 -4.97 -13.59 8.96
C ASN A 55 -5.06 -12.06 8.98
N THR A 56 -4.10 -11.40 9.66
CA THR A 56 -4.03 -9.93 9.72
C THR A 56 -3.86 -9.33 8.32
N LEU A 57 -2.98 -9.91 7.50
CA LEU A 57 -2.79 -9.47 6.11
C LEU A 57 -4.07 -9.66 5.29
N CYS A 58 -4.72 -10.82 5.39
CA CYS A 58 -5.97 -11.10 4.69
C CYS A 58 -7.07 -10.07 5.02
N GLU A 59 -7.33 -9.83 6.31
CA GLU A 59 -8.31 -8.85 6.77
C GLU A 59 -7.97 -7.43 6.36
N VAL A 60 -6.72 -6.99 6.55
CA VAL A 60 -6.34 -5.61 6.25
C VAL A 60 -6.36 -5.35 4.74
N ARG A 61 -6.04 -6.33 3.90
CA ARG A 61 -6.23 -6.23 2.45
C ARG A 61 -7.70 -6.09 2.07
N TYR A 62 -8.58 -6.86 2.72
CA TYR A 62 -10.02 -6.70 2.54
C TYR A 62 -10.47 -5.28 2.92
N ILE A 63 -10.05 -4.79 4.09
CA ILE A 63 -10.33 -3.41 4.54
C ILE A 63 -9.83 -2.38 3.49
N ASP A 64 -8.58 -2.51 3.03
CA ASP A 64 -7.99 -1.61 2.03
C ASP A 64 -8.85 -1.54 0.78
N ARG A 65 -9.17 -2.69 0.19
CA ARG A 65 -9.98 -2.76 -1.02
C ARG A 65 -11.37 -2.18 -0.81
N THR A 66 -12.07 -2.59 0.24
CA THR A 66 -13.45 -2.13 0.50
C THR A 66 -13.48 -0.62 0.72
N LEU A 67 -12.57 -0.07 1.52
CA LEU A 67 -12.50 1.38 1.74
C LEU A 67 -12.09 2.14 0.48
N ARG A 68 -11.15 1.63 -0.30
CA ARG A 68 -10.73 2.23 -1.58
C ARG A 68 -11.89 2.24 -2.58
N GLU A 69 -12.54 1.11 -2.77
CA GLU A 69 -13.68 0.94 -3.67
C GLU A 69 -14.89 1.74 -3.21
N ALA A 70 -15.12 1.91 -1.91
CA ALA A 70 -16.20 2.73 -1.38
C ALA A 70 -15.88 4.23 -1.50
N LEU A 71 -14.75 4.68 -0.97
CA LEU A 71 -14.53 6.10 -0.65
C LEU A 71 -13.61 6.85 -1.62
N VAL A 72 -12.81 6.17 -2.45
CA VAL A 72 -11.80 6.80 -3.31
C VAL A 72 -12.21 6.79 -4.79
N PRO A 73 -12.12 7.92 -5.54
CA PRO A 73 -11.80 9.27 -5.07
C PRO A 73 -12.97 9.98 -4.37
N THR A 74 -14.17 9.41 -4.44
CA THR A 74 -15.38 9.87 -3.79
C THR A 74 -16.30 8.68 -3.52
N SER A 75 -17.20 8.79 -2.54
CA SER A 75 -18.28 7.82 -2.34
C SER A 75 -19.46 8.10 -3.25
N LEU A 76 -20.28 7.08 -3.48
CA LEU A 76 -21.52 7.16 -4.23
C LEU A 76 -22.73 7.18 -3.28
N PRO A 77 -23.86 7.77 -3.69
CA PRO A 77 -25.12 7.59 -2.99
C PRO A 77 -25.48 6.10 -2.88
N GLY A 78 -25.86 5.66 -1.68
CA GLY A 78 -26.20 4.25 -1.40
C GLY A 78 -25.01 3.36 -1.00
N ASP A 79 -23.81 3.91 -0.90
CA ASP A 79 -22.68 3.17 -0.32
C ASP A 79 -22.93 2.83 1.16
N ASP A 80 -22.44 1.67 1.59
CA ASP A 80 -22.56 1.23 2.98
C ASP A 80 -21.54 1.95 3.89
N TYR A 81 -21.94 3.14 4.34
CA TYR A 81 -21.14 3.94 5.26
C TYR A 81 -21.03 3.31 6.66
N HIS A 82 -21.97 2.43 7.04
CA HIS A 82 -21.88 1.70 8.32
C HIS A 82 -20.74 0.68 8.27
N LEU A 83 -20.64 -0.08 7.18
CA LEU A 83 -19.51 -0.99 6.94
C LEU A 83 -18.19 -0.21 6.89
N CYS A 84 -18.13 0.89 6.12
CA CYS A 84 -16.92 1.72 6.06
C CYS A 84 -16.49 2.22 7.45
N SER A 85 -17.47 2.63 8.27
CA SER A 85 -17.24 3.08 9.64
C SER A 85 -16.70 1.96 10.55
N LYS A 86 -17.23 0.73 10.42
CA LYS A 86 -16.77 -0.48 11.15
C LYS A 86 -15.34 -0.84 10.77
N LEU A 87 -15.05 -0.87 9.46
CA LEU A 87 -13.71 -1.18 8.94
C LEU A 87 -12.67 -0.15 9.41
N LEU A 88 -13.00 1.14 9.36
CA LEU A 88 -12.14 2.19 9.93
C LEU A 88 -11.95 2.00 11.44
N ARG A 89 -13.00 1.64 12.18
CA ARG A 89 -12.91 1.46 13.64
C ARG A 89 -11.97 0.31 14.01
N SER A 90 -12.00 -0.77 13.22
CA SER A 90 -11.04 -1.87 13.37
C SER A 90 -9.61 -1.36 13.21
N LEU A 91 -9.30 -0.62 12.13
CA LEU A 91 -7.94 -0.07 11.93
C LEU A 91 -7.48 0.88 13.06
N GLU A 92 -8.39 1.69 13.59
CA GLU A 92 -8.10 2.65 14.65
C GLU A 92 -7.75 1.98 16.00
N THR A 93 -8.19 0.74 16.21
CA THR A 93 -8.13 0.04 17.51
C THR A 93 -7.27 -1.23 17.49
N ARG A 94 -6.87 -1.72 16.30
CA ARG A 94 -6.05 -2.91 16.10
C ARG A 94 -4.64 -2.76 16.65
N ARG A 95 -4.13 -3.86 17.22
CA ARG A 95 -2.77 -3.96 17.82
C ARG A 95 -1.85 -4.95 17.16
N ASP A 96 -2.34 -5.66 16.17
CA ASP A 96 -1.62 -6.64 15.36
C ASP A 96 -1.04 -6.02 14.08
N LEU A 97 -1.26 -4.73 13.85
CA LEU A 97 -0.67 -4.00 12.72
C LEU A 97 0.83 -3.84 12.92
N THR A 98 1.62 -4.65 12.22
CA THR A 98 3.09 -4.49 12.15
C THR A 98 3.48 -3.60 10.97
N TRP A 99 4.75 -3.17 10.90
CA TRP A 99 5.24 -2.43 9.74
C TRP A 99 5.13 -3.24 8.44
N LEU A 100 5.30 -4.56 8.52
CA LEU A 100 5.06 -5.48 7.41
C LEU A 100 3.63 -5.38 6.89
N VAL A 101 2.64 -5.50 7.78
CA VAL A 101 1.21 -5.42 7.41
C VAL A 101 0.90 -4.08 6.75
N LEU A 102 1.34 -2.97 7.36
CA LEU A 102 1.11 -1.64 6.82
C LEU A 102 1.76 -1.41 5.45
N ARG A 103 2.85 -2.12 5.14
CA ARG A 103 3.59 -2.02 3.88
C ARG A 103 3.02 -2.90 2.78
N GLU A 104 2.58 -4.12 3.11
CA GLU A 104 2.15 -5.15 2.16
C GLU A 104 0.68 -4.99 1.70
N THR A 105 -0.12 -4.22 2.43
CA THR A 105 -1.57 -4.09 2.21
C THR A 105 -2.01 -2.78 1.57
N ASP A 106 -1.10 -1.83 1.30
CA ASP A 106 -1.37 -0.48 0.78
C ASP A 106 -2.39 0.35 1.59
N ILE A 107 -2.84 -0.14 2.76
CA ILE A 107 -3.90 0.50 3.54
C ILE A 107 -3.57 1.94 3.90
N ARG A 108 -2.28 2.23 4.15
CA ARG A 108 -1.81 3.59 4.44
C ARG A 108 -2.10 4.55 3.28
N ASP A 109 -1.90 4.11 2.04
CA ASP A 109 -2.16 4.93 0.86
C ASP A 109 -3.66 5.17 0.66
N THR A 110 -4.49 4.16 0.90
CA THR A 110 -5.95 4.30 0.87
C THR A 110 -6.44 5.28 1.94
N ILE A 111 -6.00 5.15 3.19
CA ILE A 111 -6.36 6.07 4.27
C ILE A 111 -5.88 7.49 3.95
N SER A 112 -4.67 7.64 3.42
CA SER A 112 -4.15 8.93 2.97
C SER A 112 -4.99 9.54 1.84
N ALA A 113 -5.42 8.74 0.87
CA ALA A 113 -6.29 9.17 -0.21
C ALA A 113 -7.66 9.64 0.30
N ILE A 114 -8.25 8.92 1.26
CA ILE A 114 -9.52 9.30 1.91
C ILE A 114 -9.35 10.62 2.67
N ALA A 115 -8.29 10.75 3.48
CA ALA A 115 -7.99 11.93 4.28
C ALA A 115 -7.78 13.21 3.44
N ARG A 116 -7.22 13.06 2.23
CA ARG A 116 -6.96 14.19 1.29
C ARG A 116 -8.19 14.69 0.54
N ARG A 117 -9.36 14.05 0.69
CA ARG A 117 -10.64 14.56 0.16
C ARG A 117 -11.06 15.86 0.89
N GLY A 118 -12.13 16.51 0.43
CA GLY A 118 -12.77 17.68 1.07
C GLY A 118 -12.42 19.03 0.45
N GLY A 119 -11.39 19.09 -0.40
CA GLY A 119 -11.02 20.32 -1.11
C GLY A 119 -11.95 20.68 -2.28
N ARG A 120 -11.76 21.88 -2.87
CA ARG A 120 -12.53 22.35 -4.05
C ARG A 120 -12.48 21.37 -5.23
N ARG A 121 -11.36 20.67 -5.41
CA ARG A 121 -11.18 19.65 -6.46
C ARG A 121 -11.70 18.27 -6.05
N ALA A 122 -11.98 18.04 -4.78
CA ALA A 122 -12.49 16.77 -4.30
C ALA A 122 -13.54 16.96 -3.20
N PRO A 123 -14.70 17.57 -3.52
CA PRO A 123 -15.79 17.70 -2.56
C PRO A 123 -16.19 16.32 -2.03
N ILE A 124 -16.61 16.27 -0.78
CA ILE A 124 -17.10 15.06 -0.10
C ILE A 124 -18.63 15.18 -0.08
N PRO A 125 -19.38 14.15 -0.50
CA PRO A 125 -20.82 14.13 -0.34
C PRO A 125 -21.20 14.06 1.16
N ASN A 126 -22.48 14.12 1.50
CA ASN A 126 -22.88 13.93 2.90
C ASN A 126 -22.62 12.49 3.35
N GLU A 127 -21.47 12.28 4.01
CA GLU A 127 -21.06 11.00 4.59
C GLU A 127 -21.32 11.00 6.11
N PRO A 128 -22.06 10.02 6.66
CA PRO A 128 -22.25 9.88 8.10
C PRO A 128 -20.98 9.38 8.81
N HIS A 129 -21.04 9.27 10.14
CA HIS A 129 -19.99 8.70 11.01
C HIS A 129 -18.62 9.42 10.99
N SER A 130 -18.56 10.64 10.48
CA SER A 130 -17.34 11.45 10.42
C SER A 130 -16.16 10.70 9.77
N ILE A 131 -16.45 9.89 8.74
CA ILE A 131 -15.49 9.02 8.03
C ILE A 131 -14.24 9.81 7.61
N HIS A 132 -14.42 11.00 7.05
CA HIS A 132 -13.31 11.84 6.59
C HIS A 132 -12.38 12.28 7.72
N ASP A 133 -12.94 12.77 8.83
CA ASP A 133 -12.15 13.28 9.95
C ASP A 133 -11.42 12.15 10.70
N ARG A 134 -12.06 10.98 10.79
CA ARG A 134 -11.45 9.75 11.29
C ARG A 134 -10.28 9.29 10.44
N ALA A 135 -10.44 9.25 9.12
CA ALA A 135 -9.35 8.93 8.20
C ALA A 135 -8.18 9.92 8.32
N LYS A 136 -8.45 11.23 8.51
CA LYS A 136 -7.39 12.22 8.78
C LYS A 136 -6.66 11.96 10.09
N ALA A 137 -7.38 11.61 11.16
CA ALA A 137 -6.76 11.31 12.45
C ALA A 137 -5.85 10.07 12.34
N LEU A 138 -6.33 9.02 11.68
CA LEU A 138 -5.56 7.80 11.44
C LEU A 138 -4.34 8.03 10.53
N GLU A 139 -4.50 8.82 9.47
CA GLU A 139 -3.39 9.22 8.58
C GLU A 139 -2.30 9.96 9.37
N ARG A 140 -2.69 10.94 10.19
CA ARG A 140 -1.75 11.70 11.02
C ARG A 140 -1.01 10.81 12.02
N HIS A 141 -1.72 9.86 12.62
CA HIS A 141 -1.14 8.89 13.56
C HIS A 141 -0.07 8.04 12.90
N TRP A 142 -0.40 7.36 11.79
CA TRP A 142 0.57 6.55 11.07
C TRP A 142 1.72 7.37 10.47
N SER A 143 1.46 8.59 10.00
CA SER A 143 2.49 9.52 9.53
C SER A 143 3.41 10.00 10.66
N ALA A 144 2.92 10.11 11.90
CA ALA A 144 3.74 10.41 13.06
C ALA A 144 4.64 9.22 13.42
N LEU A 145 4.07 8.00 13.45
CA LEU A 145 4.84 6.77 13.68
C LEU A 145 5.95 6.57 12.65
N GLU A 146 5.70 6.91 11.39
CA GLU A 146 6.70 6.77 10.33
C GLU A 146 7.89 7.74 10.50
N LYS A 147 7.65 8.91 11.08
CA LYS A 147 8.66 9.93 11.36
C LYS A 147 9.43 9.67 12.65
N CYS A 148 8.99 8.73 13.49
CA CYS A 148 9.74 8.34 14.68
C CYS A 148 11.08 7.71 14.27
N HIS A 149 12.15 8.11 14.96
CA HIS A 149 13.51 7.56 14.79
C HIS A 149 13.63 6.06 15.14
N THR A 150 12.54 5.45 15.60
CA THR A 150 12.40 4.02 15.94
C THR A 150 11.75 3.21 14.82
N ARG A 151 11.77 3.72 13.57
CA ARG A 151 11.25 2.97 12.42
C ARG A 151 12.26 1.90 12.00
N LEU A 152 11.85 0.65 12.12
CA LEU A 152 12.59 -0.50 11.61
C LEU A 152 12.65 -0.50 10.07
N ARG A 153 13.70 -1.09 9.53
CA ARG A 153 13.88 -1.31 8.08
C ARG A 153 13.24 -2.63 7.65
N GLU A 154 12.79 -2.70 6.41
CA GLU A 154 12.07 -3.86 5.85
C GLU A 154 12.87 -5.18 5.96
N TRP A 155 14.20 -5.10 5.99
CA TRP A 155 15.11 -6.25 6.15
C TRP A 155 15.43 -6.59 7.61
N GLU A 156 14.93 -5.86 8.60
CA GLU A 156 15.16 -6.15 10.01
C GLU A 156 14.16 -7.18 10.53
N PRO A 157 14.57 -8.21 11.29
CA PRO A 157 13.65 -9.27 11.76
C PRO A 157 12.44 -8.76 12.57
N LYS A 158 12.64 -7.69 13.35
CA LYS A 158 11.58 -7.09 14.16
C LYS A 158 10.51 -6.38 13.32
N TYR A 159 10.79 -6.08 12.04
CA TYR A 159 9.87 -5.35 11.15
C TYR A 159 8.54 -6.08 10.99
N ALA A 160 8.61 -7.41 10.96
CA ALA A 160 7.46 -8.28 10.80
C ALA A 160 6.71 -8.58 12.11
N THR A 161 7.33 -8.37 13.26
CA THR A 161 6.81 -8.80 14.57
C THR A 161 6.47 -7.65 15.52
N GLN A 162 7.04 -6.46 15.30
CA GLN A 162 6.75 -5.30 16.13
C GLN A 162 5.41 -4.67 15.73
N SER A 163 4.42 -4.88 16.59
CA SER A 163 3.14 -4.17 16.55
C SER A 163 3.30 -2.66 16.71
N GLN A 164 2.52 -1.92 15.93
CA GLN A 164 2.37 -0.48 16.04
C GLN A 164 1.29 -0.14 17.08
N PRO A 165 1.45 0.97 17.82
CA PRO A 165 0.43 1.40 18.76
C PRO A 165 -0.85 1.78 18.01
N PRO A 166 -2.04 1.41 18.53
CA PRO A 166 -3.32 1.83 17.94
C PRO A 166 -3.54 3.33 18.10
N LEU A 167 -4.53 3.88 17.40
CA LEU A 167 -4.97 5.27 17.61
C LEU A 167 -5.80 5.40 18.90
N PHE A 168 -6.60 4.39 19.24
CA PHE A 168 -7.41 4.33 20.46
C PHE A 168 -7.05 3.10 21.32
N ASP A 169 -7.14 3.24 22.64
CA ASP A 169 -6.73 2.22 23.63
C ASP A 169 -7.78 1.11 23.89
N GLU A 170 -7.43 0.14 24.77
CA GLU A 170 -8.14 -1.15 25.00
C GLU A 170 -9.65 -1.07 25.17
N LYS A 171 -10.14 0.02 25.77
CA LYS A 171 -11.55 0.18 26.11
C LYS A 171 -12.45 0.26 24.87
N ASP A 172 -11.87 0.56 23.71
CA ASP A 172 -12.57 0.72 22.44
C ASP A 172 -12.27 -0.41 21.44
N ARG A 173 -11.79 -1.57 21.89
CA ARG A 173 -11.40 -2.67 21.00
C ARG A 173 -12.57 -3.12 20.13
N CYS A 174 -12.42 -3.00 18.82
CA CYS A 174 -13.40 -3.46 17.84
C CYS A 174 -12.77 -4.57 16.99
N GLU A 175 -13.07 -5.81 17.34
CA GLU A 175 -12.72 -6.96 16.49
C GLU A 175 -13.54 -6.90 15.20
N LEU A 176 -12.88 -7.13 14.07
CA LEU A 176 -13.53 -7.13 12.78
C LEU A 176 -14.25 -8.46 12.57
N GLU A 177 -15.56 -8.47 12.82
CA GLU A 177 -16.40 -9.60 12.43
C GLU A 177 -16.82 -9.43 10.97
N LEU A 178 -16.21 -10.23 10.08
CA LEU A 178 -16.63 -10.40 8.69
C LEU A 178 -17.75 -11.45 8.61
N SER A 179 -18.72 -11.25 7.72
CA SER A 179 -19.66 -12.32 7.38
C SER A 179 -18.95 -13.45 6.64
N ASP A 180 -19.53 -14.65 6.61
CA ASP A 180 -18.96 -15.80 5.90
C ASP A 180 -18.67 -15.48 4.42
N GLU A 181 -19.54 -14.72 3.76
CA GLU A 181 -19.35 -14.28 2.39
C GLU A 181 -18.17 -13.30 2.26
N GLN A 182 -18.05 -12.34 3.19
CA GLN A 182 -16.95 -11.37 3.20
C GLN A 182 -15.60 -12.05 3.49
N ALA A 183 -15.59 -13.01 4.41
CA ALA A 183 -14.41 -13.79 4.75
C ALA A 183 -13.97 -14.68 3.57
N ALA A 184 -14.91 -15.32 2.87
CA ALA A 184 -14.60 -16.11 1.68
C ALA A 184 -14.04 -15.25 0.54
N ASP A 185 -14.60 -14.06 0.32
CA ASP A 185 -14.11 -13.12 -0.69
C ASP A 185 -12.73 -12.56 -0.33
N ALA A 186 -12.50 -12.23 0.95
CA ALA A 186 -11.20 -11.80 1.46
C ALA A 186 -10.12 -12.89 1.23
N GLU A 187 -10.46 -14.16 1.50
CA GLU A 187 -9.54 -15.28 1.35
C GLU A 187 -9.18 -15.55 -0.13
N ILE A 188 -10.14 -15.44 -1.05
CA ILE A 188 -9.87 -15.57 -2.50
C ILE A 188 -8.89 -14.49 -2.96
N GLU A 189 -9.10 -13.24 -2.54
CA GLU A 189 -8.21 -12.14 -2.89
C GLU A 189 -6.83 -12.28 -2.26
N TYR A 190 -6.77 -12.66 -0.98
CA TYR A 190 -5.53 -12.85 -0.27
C TYR A 190 -4.67 -13.92 -0.95
N ARG A 191 -5.26 -15.06 -1.32
CA ARG A 191 -4.56 -16.12 -2.07
C ARG A 191 -4.05 -15.63 -3.42
N GLU A 192 -4.82 -14.80 -4.13
CA GLU A 192 -4.36 -14.19 -5.39
C GLU A 192 -3.14 -13.30 -5.19
N TRP A 193 -3.25 -12.37 -4.25
CA TRP A 193 -2.17 -11.45 -3.95
C TRP A 193 -0.91 -12.20 -3.47
N ARG A 194 -1.08 -13.17 -2.57
CA ARG A 194 -0.01 -13.99 -2.02
C ARG A 194 0.72 -14.75 -3.13
N SER A 195 -0.03 -15.34 -4.06
CA SER A 195 0.53 -16.05 -5.22
C SER A 195 1.40 -15.13 -6.10
N ASP A 196 0.91 -13.94 -6.49
CA ASP A 196 1.72 -13.01 -7.30
C ASP A 196 2.92 -12.46 -6.51
N ARG A 197 2.72 -12.13 -5.22
CA ARG A 197 3.79 -11.65 -4.35
C ARG A 197 4.92 -12.67 -4.24
N ASP A 198 4.59 -13.92 -3.93
CA ASP A 198 5.58 -14.98 -3.71
C ASP A 198 6.27 -15.37 -5.03
N ARG A 199 5.54 -15.33 -6.16
CA ARG A 199 6.14 -15.43 -7.50
C ARG A 199 7.19 -14.35 -7.71
N LYS A 200 6.88 -13.09 -7.45
CA LYS A 200 7.85 -11.98 -7.60
C LYS A 200 9.02 -12.11 -6.63
N VAL A 201 8.78 -12.42 -5.37
CA VAL A 201 9.83 -12.57 -4.35
C VAL A 201 10.77 -13.73 -4.70
N SER A 202 10.26 -14.86 -5.21
CA SER A 202 11.09 -15.99 -5.63
C SER A 202 12.11 -15.58 -6.72
N TYR A 203 11.68 -14.77 -7.69
CA TYR A 203 12.58 -14.22 -8.71
C TYR A 203 13.58 -13.22 -8.13
N LEU A 204 13.10 -12.27 -7.33
CA LEU A 204 13.91 -11.15 -6.79
C LEU A 204 14.97 -11.61 -5.78
N LYS A 205 14.79 -12.78 -5.15
CA LYS A 205 15.84 -13.39 -4.33
C LYS A 205 17.00 -13.91 -5.14
N LEU A 206 16.72 -14.51 -6.30
CA LEU A 206 17.75 -15.03 -7.20
C LEU A 206 18.41 -13.86 -7.95
N ASN A 207 17.60 -12.89 -8.37
CA ASN A 207 17.98 -11.71 -9.15
C ASN A 207 17.64 -10.42 -8.37
N PRO A 208 18.34 -10.12 -7.26
CA PRO A 208 18.09 -8.91 -6.49
C PRO A 208 18.43 -7.70 -7.33
N PRO A 209 17.48 -6.76 -7.50
CA PRO A 209 17.74 -5.53 -8.21
C PRO A 209 18.69 -4.65 -7.40
N GLU A 210 19.29 -3.66 -8.06
CA GLU A 210 19.99 -2.59 -7.34
C GLU A 210 18.97 -1.67 -6.63
N PRO A 211 19.34 -1.04 -5.49
CA PRO A 211 18.55 0.02 -4.90
C PRO A 211 18.30 1.14 -5.91
N ALA A 212 17.08 1.70 -5.91
CA ALA A 212 16.70 2.79 -6.80
C ALA A 212 17.42 4.10 -6.48
N ASN A 213 17.79 4.29 -5.21
CA ASN A 213 18.56 5.45 -4.75
C ASN A 213 19.24 5.14 -3.41
N PHE A 214 20.06 6.07 -2.94
CA PHE A 214 20.60 6.09 -1.59
C PHE A 214 20.31 7.44 -0.91
N VAL A 215 20.06 7.39 0.39
CA VAL A 215 19.86 8.58 1.23
C VAL A 215 20.91 8.60 2.33
N PRO A 216 21.67 9.70 2.50
CA PRO A 216 22.61 9.81 3.60
C PRO A 216 21.85 9.87 4.93
N VAL A 217 22.31 9.09 5.90
CA VAL A 217 21.73 8.98 7.23
C VAL A 217 22.81 9.04 8.30
N GLU A 218 22.44 9.59 9.46
CA GLU A 218 23.29 9.61 10.64
C GLU A 218 23.01 8.40 11.54
N ARG A 219 23.89 8.14 12.51
CA ARG A 219 23.72 7.02 13.45
C ARG A 219 22.38 7.08 14.19
N ARG A 220 21.89 8.27 14.53
CA ARG A 220 20.61 8.48 15.25
C ARG A 220 19.38 8.10 14.42
N ASP A 221 19.50 8.02 13.10
CA ASP A 221 18.40 7.69 12.17
C ASP A 221 18.27 6.19 11.94
N VAL A 222 19.19 5.39 12.50
CA VAL A 222 19.23 3.93 12.36
C VAL A 222 19.01 3.29 13.72
N GLN A 223 18.01 2.43 13.81
CA GLN A 223 17.57 1.88 15.09
C GLN A 223 18.55 0.84 15.67
N THR A 224 19.17 0.03 14.81
CA THR A 224 20.00 -1.12 15.22
C THR A 224 21.47 -0.92 14.84
N ASP A 225 22.38 -1.40 15.68
CA ASP A 225 23.82 -1.39 15.37
C ASP A 225 24.12 -2.30 14.18
N GLU A 226 23.41 -3.42 14.06
CA GLU A 226 23.54 -4.33 12.93
C GLU A 226 23.23 -3.62 11.60
N THR A 227 22.11 -2.90 11.53
CA THR A 227 21.78 -2.12 10.33
C THR A 227 22.79 -1.00 10.11
N TRP A 228 23.23 -0.29 11.16
CA TRP A 228 24.24 0.75 10.96
C TRP A 228 25.52 0.21 10.34
N ASN A 229 26.01 -0.93 10.85
CA ASN A 229 27.29 -1.50 10.47
C ASN A 229 27.31 -2.04 9.03
N ILE A 230 26.17 -2.43 8.47
CA ILE A 230 26.08 -2.92 7.08
C ILE A 230 25.94 -1.82 6.03
N LEU A 231 25.55 -0.60 6.42
CA LEU A 231 25.40 0.50 5.45
C LEU A 231 26.77 0.99 4.95
N PRO A 232 26.94 1.24 3.64
CA PRO A 232 28.17 1.81 3.12
C PRO A 232 28.37 3.25 3.62
N PRO A 233 29.62 3.72 3.74
CA PRO A 233 29.90 5.11 4.05
C PRO A 233 29.44 6.03 2.92
N SER A 234 29.13 7.29 3.24
CA SER A 234 28.92 8.34 2.25
C SER A 234 30.25 9.04 1.97
N ASP A 235 30.58 9.19 0.68
CA ASP A 235 31.77 9.93 0.25
C ASP A 235 31.53 11.45 0.32
N SER A 236 30.28 11.87 0.16
CA SER A 236 29.88 13.28 0.12
C SER A 236 29.53 13.87 1.49
N HIS A 237 29.20 13.03 2.47
CA HIS A 237 28.73 13.46 3.80
C HIS A 237 29.53 12.80 4.92
N TYR A 238 30.47 13.56 5.48
CA TYR A 238 31.36 13.07 6.54
C TYR A 238 30.59 12.51 7.74
N GLY A 239 30.95 11.29 8.16
CA GLY A 239 30.32 10.60 9.30
C GLY A 239 28.94 10.01 9.02
N MET A 240 28.40 10.16 7.79
CA MET A 240 27.13 9.57 7.39
C MET A 240 27.32 8.25 6.65
N ARG A 241 26.26 7.44 6.64
CA ARG A 241 26.16 6.21 5.86
C ARG A 241 25.00 6.30 4.88
N LEU A 242 25.04 5.47 3.83
CA LEU A 242 24.07 5.49 2.74
C LEU A 242 22.99 4.43 2.97
N LEU A 243 21.76 4.87 3.24
CA LEU A 243 20.59 4.01 3.36
C LEU A 243 20.01 3.71 1.97
N PRO A 244 19.85 2.44 1.56
CA PRO A 244 19.26 2.10 0.28
C PRO A 244 17.76 2.39 0.26
N VAL A 245 17.28 2.94 -0.85
CA VAL A 245 15.87 3.12 -1.18
C VAL A 245 15.52 2.12 -2.27
N TRP A 246 14.61 1.20 -1.96
CA TRP A 246 14.22 0.12 -2.85
C TRP A 246 12.94 0.45 -3.62
N THR A 247 12.87 0.04 -4.88
CA THR A 247 11.62 0.02 -5.63
C THR A 247 10.68 -1.03 -5.01
N PRO A 248 9.41 -0.69 -4.68
CA PRO A 248 8.46 -1.64 -4.10
C PRO A 248 8.20 -2.86 -4.99
N ILE A 249 7.92 -4.03 -4.39
CA ILE A 249 7.69 -5.32 -5.10
C ILE A 249 6.69 -5.19 -6.24
N PHE A 250 5.60 -4.45 -6.04
CA PHE A 250 4.56 -4.29 -7.05
C PHE A 250 5.09 -3.67 -8.35
N PHE A 251 6.06 -2.75 -8.27
CA PHE A 251 6.68 -2.07 -9.41
C PHE A 251 7.91 -2.79 -9.98
N GLN A 252 8.32 -3.92 -9.38
CA GLN A 252 9.44 -4.70 -9.89
C GLN A 252 9.06 -5.43 -11.17
N GLU A 253 9.94 -5.35 -12.17
CA GLU A 253 9.80 -6.08 -13.42
C GLU A 253 10.26 -7.53 -13.22
N VAL A 254 9.32 -8.46 -13.33
CA VAL A 254 9.58 -9.90 -13.22
C VAL A 254 9.07 -10.56 -14.50
N PRO A 255 9.83 -11.48 -15.12
CA PRO A 255 9.38 -12.19 -16.32
C PRO A 255 7.99 -12.79 -16.13
N LEU A 256 7.12 -12.65 -17.13
CA LEU A 256 5.74 -13.11 -17.06
C LEU A 256 5.64 -14.63 -16.96
N ASP A 257 6.60 -15.32 -17.58
CA ASP A 257 6.80 -16.76 -17.59
C ASP A 257 7.58 -17.27 -16.35
N TRP A 258 7.99 -16.39 -15.44
CA TRP A 258 8.61 -16.83 -14.20
C TRP A 258 7.60 -17.57 -13.32
N GLU A 259 7.86 -18.84 -13.08
CA GLU A 259 7.15 -19.68 -12.15
C GLU A 259 7.97 -19.84 -10.87
N ASN A 260 7.32 -19.72 -9.72
CA ASN A 260 7.97 -20.01 -8.45
C ASN A 260 8.18 -21.53 -8.36
N PRO A 261 9.43 -22.02 -8.22
CA PRO A 261 9.72 -23.46 -8.15
C PRO A 261 9.02 -24.17 -6.98
N ASP A 262 8.64 -23.42 -5.94
CA ASP A 262 7.96 -23.95 -4.74
C ASP A 262 6.44 -23.72 -4.75
N SER A 263 5.86 -23.24 -5.86
CA SER A 263 4.43 -22.90 -5.90
C SER A 263 3.55 -24.11 -6.16
N SER A 264 2.64 -24.39 -5.22
CA SER A 264 1.52 -25.31 -5.40
C SER A 264 0.19 -24.62 -5.75
N MET A 265 0.18 -23.29 -5.92
CA MET A 265 -1.06 -22.51 -6.02
C MET A 265 -1.54 -22.32 -7.47
N GLY A 266 -2.49 -23.15 -7.89
CA GLY A 266 -3.28 -22.95 -9.11
C GLY A 266 -4.65 -22.34 -8.82
N PHE A 267 -5.13 -21.44 -9.69
CA PHE A 267 -6.49 -20.88 -9.57
C PHE A 267 -7.53 -21.78 -10.25
N THR A 268 -8.66 -21.98 -9.56
CA THR A 268 -9.82 -22.66 -10.14
C THR A 268 -10.50 -21.80 -11.21
N ARG A 269 -11.25 -22.43 -12.11
CA ARG A 269 -12.06 -21.73 -13.13
C ARG A 269 -13.10 -20.79 -12.51
N GLY A 270 -13.66 -21.17 -11.35
CA GLY A 270 -14.64 -20.37 -10.61
C GLY A 270 -14.04 -19.06 -10.08
N GLU A 271 -12.85 -19.13 -9.48
CA GLU A 271 -12.12 -17.96 -8.99
C GLU A 271 -11.75 -17.00 -10.13
N LYS A 272 -11.31 -17.52 -11.28
CA LYS A 272 -11.02 -16.70 -12.48
C LYS A 272 -12.25 -15.93 -12.96
N ARG A 273 -13.42 -16.56 -13.01
CA ARG A 273 -14.66 -15.91 -13.42
C ARG A 273 -15.10 -14.83 -12.43
N ARG A 274 -15.09 -15.12 -11.13
CA ARG A 274 -15.41 -14.11 -10.08
C ARG A 274 -14.50 -12.88 -10.19
N ARG A 275 -13.22 -13.10 -10.51
CA ARG A 275 -12.24 -12.02 -10.73
C ARG A 275 -12.59 -11.11 -11.90
N GLU A 276 -12.97 -11.68 -13.05
CA GLU A 276 -13.38 -10.88 -14.22
C GLU A 276 -14.64 -10.07 -13.94
N GLU A 277 -15.64 -10.70 -13.30
CA GLU A 277 -16.87 -10.03 -12.87
C GLU A 277 -16.59 -8.90 -11.88
N PHE A 278 -15.62 -9.09 -10.98
CA PHE A 278 -15.21 -8.05 -10.06
C PHE A 278 -14.52 -6.88 -10.78
N ARG A 279 -13.52 -7.15 -11.64
CA ARG A 279 -12.83 -6.09 -12.41
C ARG A 279 -13.79 -5.26 -13.25
N LYS A 280 -14.81 -5.92 -13.82
CA LYS A 280 -15.87 -5.23 -14.57
C LYS A 280 -16.68 -4.29 -13.66
N ARG A 281 -17.13 -4.77 -12.50
CA ARG A 281 -17.85 -3.95 -11.50
C ARG A 281 -17.02 -2.76 -11.02
N GLU A 282 -15.74 -2.97 -10.76
CA GLU A 282 -14.83 -1.91 -10.32
C GLU A 282 -14.68 -0.81 -11.38
N ASN A 283 -14.54 -1.18 -12.65
CA ASN A 283 -14.44 -0.24 -13.76
C ASN A 283 -15.74 0.57 -13.94
N GLU A 284 -16.90 -0.10 -13.95
CA GLU A 284 -18.21 0.57 -14.04
C GLU A 284 -18.42 1.53 -12.86
N ARG A 285 -18.01 1.12 -11.66
CA ARG A 285 -18.09 1.95 -10.45
C ARG A 285 -17.16 3.15 -10.52
N ARG A 286 -15.96 3.01 -11.09
CA ARG A 286 -14.99 4.10 -11.29
C ARG A 286 -15.55 5.19 -12.20
N GLU A 287 -16.23 4.81 -13.27
CA GLU A 287 -16.92 5.76 -14.18
C GLU A 287 -18.04 6.52 -13.46
N LYS A 288 -18.88 5.81 -12.70
CA LYS A 288 -19.94 6.42 -11.89
C LYS A 288 -19.38 7.42 -10.88
N LYS A 289 -18.31 7.07 -10.17
CA LYS A 289 -17.61 7.95 -9.24
C LYS A 289 -17.07 9.20 -9.92
N TYR A 290 -16.50 9.04 -11.11
CA TYR A 290 -15.97 10.16 -11.87
C TYR A 290 -17.07 11.17 -12.25
N GLU A 291 -18.20 10.69 -12.79
CA GLU A 291 -19.32 11.55 -13.15
C GLU A 291 -19.97 12.20 -11.92
N PHE A 292 -20.15 11.45 -10.83
CA PHE A 292 -20.68 12.00 -9.59
C PHE A 292 -19.75 13.08 -9.00
N GLN A 293 -18.43 12.86 -9.01
CA GLN A 293 -17.48 13.87 -8.54
C GLN A 293 -17.50 15.15 -9.38
N LYS A 294 -17.76 15.03 -10.68
CA LYS A 294 -17.92 16.16 -11.59
C LYS A 294 -19.21 16.92 -11.29
N GLN A 295 -20.29 16.24 -10.90
CA GLN A 295 -21.54 16.86 -10.44
C GLN A 295 -21.34 17.63 -9.14
N LEU A 296 -20.75 17.01 -8.10
CA LEU A 296 -20.48 17.67 -6.82
C LEU A 296 -19.61 18.93 -6.97
N ARG A 297 -18.62 18.89 -7.88
CA ARG A 297 -17.81 20.07 -8.20
C ARG A 297 -18.66 21.21 -8.75
N LYS A 298 -19.59 20.92 -9.68
CA LYS A 298 -20.47 21.92 -10.29
C LYS A 298 -21.43 22.53 -9.28
N GLU A 299 -21.96 21.73 -8.36
CA GLU A 299 -22.88 22.20 -7.31
C GLU A 299 -22.17 23.18 -6.37
N ARG A 300 -20.99 22.81 -5.86
CA ARG A 300 -20.19 23.67 -5.01
C ARG A 300 -19.77 24.99 -5.68
N TYR A 301 -19.59 24.98 -7.01
CA TYR A 301 -19.31 26.19 -7.80
C TYR A 301 -20.50 27.14 -7.91
N LYS A 302 -21.74 26.66 -7.80
CA LYS A 302 -22.94 27.50 -7.83
C LYS A 302 -23.23 28.13 -6.46
N GLU A 303 -22.71 27.54 -5.39
CA GLU A 303 -22.88 28.00 -4.00
C GLU A 303 -21.79 28.98 -3.53
N SER A 304 -20.68 29.11 -4.29
CA SER A 304 -19.56 30.03 -4.00
C SER A 304 -19.66 31.30 -4.84
#